data_AF-A0A973PDQ8-F1
#
_entry.id   AF-A0A973PDQ8-F1
#
_cell.length_a   1.000
_cell.length_b   1.000
_cell.length_c   1.000
_cell.angle_alpha   90.00
_cell.angle_beta   90.00
_cell.angle_gamma   90.00
#
_symmetry.space_group_name_H-M   'P 1'
#
loop_
_entity.id
_entity.type
_entity.pdbx_description
1 polymer ?
#
loop_
_entity_poly.entity_id
_entity_poly.type
_entity_poly.pdbx_seq_one_letter_code
_entity_poly.pdbx_strand_id
1 'polypeptide(L)'
;MAIFIADPFKLPDRIAIVGFGCAVAFVLHLLGRVRVEADEEGLTVVNAMRTHRYTWPEVIDVTLLVGDPWPRIDFSDGRTIGAMGIQGSEKARAARATAELAALIHERGEAREN
;
A
#
# COMPACT_ATOMS: atom_id res chain seq x y z
N MET A 1 -41.86 39.38 12.83
CA MET A 1 -40.48 38.85 12.74
C MET A 1 -40.58 37.33 12.78
N ALA A 2 -40.62 36.66 11.63
CA ALA A 2 -40.72 35.20 11.58
C ALA A 2 -39.29 34.63 11.62
N ILE A 3 -38.95 33.93 12.69
CA ILE A 3 -37.68 33.21 12.82
C ILE A 3 -37.89 31.87 12.13
N PHE A 4 -37.28 31.69 10.95
CA PHE A 4 -37.21 30.40 10.29
C PHE A 4 -36.21 29.55 11.09
N ILE A 5 -36.69 28.82 12.08
CA ILE A 5 -35.90 27.80 12.75
C ILE A 5 -35.64 26.72 11.70
N ALA A 6 -34.38 26.56 11.28
CA ALA A 6 -33.98 25.51 10.37
C ALA A 6 -34.53 24.17 10.88
N ASP A 7 -35.10 23.36 9.98
CA ASP A 7 -35.64 22.05 10.31
C ASP A 7 -34.68 21.28 11.24
N PRO A 8 -35.15 20.68 12.34
CA PRO A 8 -34.30 19.91 13.23
C PRO A 8 -33.64 18.77 12.46
N PHE A 9 -32.33 18.57 12.68
CA PHE A 9 -31.48 17.53 12.08
C PHE A 9 -32.28 16.32 11.59
N LYS A 10 -32.46 16.22 10.28
CA LYS A 10 -33.32 15.19 9.70
C LYS A 10 -32.63 13.83 9.87
N LEU A 11 -33.41 12.76 10.00
CA LEU A 11 -32.89 11.39 10.02
C LEU A 11 -31.84 11.12 8.92
N PRO A 12 -32.02 11.55 7.66
CA PRO A 12 -30.98 11.43 6.63
C PRO A 12 -29.67 12.15 6.98
N ASP A 13 -29.69 13.33 7.60
CA ASP A 13 -28.47 14.06 7.98
C ASP A 13 -27.67 13.29 9.03
N ARG A 14 -28.37 12.63 9.97
CA ARG A 14 -27.73 11.78 10.99
C ARG A 14 -27.10 10.53 10.38
N ILE A 15 -27.80 9.88 9.45
CA ILE A 15 -27.27 8.73 8.72
C ILE A 15 -26.06 9.14 7.88
N ALA A 16 -26.11 10.30 7.23
CA ALA A 16 -25.00 10.83 6.45
C ALA A 16 -23.76 11.10 7.34
N ILE A 17 -23.94 11.68 8.53
CA ILE A 17 -22.84 11.92 9.49
C ILE A 17 -22.23 10.60 9.95
N VAL A 18 -23.04 9.62 10.33
CA VAL A 18 -22.54 8.30 10.76
C VAL A 18 -21.84 7.59 9.60
N GLY A 19 -22.44 7.60 8.41
CA GLY A 19 -21.86 7.02 7.20
C GLY A 19 -20.53 7.67 6.83
N PHE A 20 -20.43 9.00 6.95
CA PHE A 20 -19.18 9.74 6.74
C PHE A 20 -18.12 9.33 7.77
N GLY A 21 -18.48 9.24 9.05
CA GLY A 21 -17.57 8.76 10.09
C GLY A 21 -17.05 7.34 9.82
N CYS A 22 -17.95 6.42 9.43
CA CYS A 22 -17.57 5.06 9.03
C CYS A 22 -16.65 5.06 7.79
N ALA A 23 -16.93 5.90 6.79
CA ALA A 23 -16.11 6.01 5.58
C ALA A 23 -14.69 6.52 5.92
N VAL A 24 -14.58 7.55 6.77
CA VAL A 24 -13.29 8.07 7.23
C VAL A 24 -12.54 7.00 8.03
N ALA A 25 -13.20 6.32 8.96
CA ALA A 25 -12.59 5.23 9.73
C ALA A 25 -12.11 4.08 8.83
N PHE A 26 -12.89 3.74 7.80
CA PHE A 26 -12.51 2.73 6.82
C PHE A 26 -11.28 3.15 6.01
N VAL A 27 -11.22 4.41 5.54
CA VAL A 27 -10.03 4.93 4.84
C VAL A 27 -8.79 4.94 5.75
N LEU A 28 -8.92 5.38 7.00
CA LEU A 28 -7.82 5.33 7.97
C LEU A 28 -7.35 3.90 8.23
N HIS A 29 -8.29 2.95 8.34
CA HIS A 29 -7.95 1.53 8.48
C HIS A 29 -7.20 1.00 7.25
N LEU A 30 -7.66 1.32 6.04
CA LEU A 30 -6.98 0.93 4.80
C LEU A 30 -5.55 1.48 4.73
N LEU A 31 -5.36 2.75 5.09
CA LEU A 31 -4.04 3.39 5.11
C LEU A 31 -3.10 2.77 6.14
N GLY A 32 -3.61 2.41 7.32
CA GLY A 32 -2.82 1.74 8.37
C GLY A 32 -2.48 0.28 8.04
N ARG A 33 -3.21 -0.36 7.11
CA ARG A 33 -2.98 -1.75 6.71
C ARG A 33 -1.84 -1.91 5.70
N VAL A 34 -1.45 -0.84 5.02
CA VAL A 34 -0.46 -0.90 3.95
C VAL A 34 0.91 -1.24 4.54
N ARG A 35 1.49 -2.36 4.10
CA ARG A 35 2.82 -2.81 4.51
C ARG A 35 3.45 -3.71 3.48
N VAL A 36 4.79 -3.72 3.44
CA VAL A 36 5.59 -4.64 2.64
C VAL A 36 6.45 -5.42 3.62
N GLU A 37 6.38 -6.74 3.55
CA GLU A 37 7.00 -7.64 4.51
C GLU A 37 7.80 -8.69 3.74
N ALA A 38 9.12 -8.64 3.87
CA ALA A 38 10.04 -9.60 3.28
C ALA A 38 10.40 -10.65 4.35
N ASP A 39 10.06 -11.91 4.07
CA ASP A 39 10.23 -13.04 4.98
C ASP A 39 11.13 -14.12 4.34
N GLU A 40 11.59 -15.09 5.13
CA GLU A 40 12.46 -16.19 4.69
C GLU A 40 11.88 -16.98 3.51
N GLU A 41 10.57 -17.20 3.51
CA GLU A 41 9.88 -17.92 2.44
C GLU A 41 9.56 -17.06 1.19
N GLY A 42 9.45 -15.73 1.32
CA GLY A 42 9.02 -14.87 0.21
C GLY A 42 8.69 -13.43 0.56
N LEU A 43 7.97 -12.75 -0.33
CA LEU A 43 7.57 -11.35 -0.23
C LEU A 43 6.06 -11.20 -0.08
N THR A 44 5.61 -10.56 1.00
CA THR A 44 4.20 -10.21 1.23
C THR A 44 3.98 -8.73 0.99
N VAL A 45 3.18 -8.41 -0.03
CA VAL A 45 2.79 -7.03 -0.38
C VAL A 45 1.35 -6.82 0.06
N VAL A 46 1.17 -5.98 1.07
CA VAL A 46 -0.14 -5.53 1.55
C VAL A 46 -0.38 -4.11 1.05
N ASN A 47 -1.18 -3.99 0.00
CA ASN A 47 -1.71 -2.73 -0.47
C ASN A 47 -3.06 -2.44 0.21
N ALA A 48 -3.50 -1.18 0.18
CA ALA A 48 -4.73 -0.72 0.82
C ALA A 48 -5.90 -1.67 0.57
N MET A 49 -6.09 -2.06 -0.70
CA MET A 49 -7.22 -2.91 -1.11
C MET A 49 -6.88 -4.40 -1.29
N ARG A 50 -5.61 -4.80 -1.38
CA ARG A 50 -5.22 -6.18 -1.72
C ARG A 50 -3.99 -6.64 -0.96
N THR A 51 -4.03 -7.88 -0.47
CA THR A 51 -2.88 -8.57 0.09
C THR A 51 -2.48 -9.69 -0.84
N HIS A 52 -1.20 -9.74 -1.20
CA HIS A 52 -0.63 -10.83 -1.99
C HIS A 52 0.66 -11.31 -1.37
N ARG A 53 0.85 -12.63 -1.36
CA ARG A 53 2.08 -13.30 -0.91
C ARG A 53 2.71 -13.98 -2.11
N TYR A 54 3.97 -13.68 -2.34
CA TYR A 54 4.78 -14.17 -3.47
C TYR A 54 6.00 -14.90 -2.94
N THR A 55 6.49 -15.87 -3.70
CA THR A 55 7.75 -16.56 -3.38
C THR A 55 8.93 -15.79 -3.98
N TRP A 56 10.13 -15.91 -3.40
CA TRP A 56 11.33 -15.23 -3.92
C TRP A 56 11.59 -15.45 -5.42
N PRO A 57 11.44 -16.67 -5.99
CA PRO A 57 11.63 -16.90 -7.42
C PRO A 57 10.62 -16.17 -8.33
N GLU A 58 9.47 -15.77 -7.79
CA GLU A 58 8.50 -15.00 -8.55
C GLU A 58 8.87 -13.51 -8.62
N VAL A 59 9.70 -13.02 -7.69
CA VAL A 59 10.10 -11.62 -7.58
C VAL A 59 11.40 -11.41 -8.35
N ILE A 60 11.35 -10.62 -9.43
CA ILE A 60 12.49 -10.42 -10.34
C ILE A 60 13.27 -9.17 -9.97
N ASP A 61 12.58 -8.04 -9.85
CA ASP A 61 13.23 -6.75 -9.60
C ASP A 61 12.30 -5.79 -8.87
N VAL A 62 12.88 -4.75 -8.26
CA VAL A 62 12.16 -3.62 -7.70
C VAL A 62 12.73 -2.29 -8.20
N THR A 63 11.87 -1.48 -8.80
CA THR A 63 12.24 -0.18 -9.36
C THR A 63 11.43 0.95 -8.72
N LEU A 64 12.10 2.02 -8.29
CA LEU A 64 11.49 3.28 -7.86
C LEU A 64 12.04 4.42 -8.72
N LEU A 65 11.23 4.98 -9.63
CA LEU A 65 11.63 6.15 -10.42
C LEU A 65 11.39 7.45 -9.67
N VAL A 66 12.13 8.50 -10.07
CA VAL A 66 11.90 9.85 -9.57
C VAL A 66 10.52 10.32 -10.00
N GLY A 67 9.66 10.61 -9.02
CA GLY A 67 8.28 11.05 -9.25
C GLY A 67 7.24 9.93 -9.11
N ASP A 68 7.66 8.67 -9.01
CA ASP A 68 6.74 7.59 -8.69
C ASP A 68 6.25 7.72 -7.24
N PRO A 69 4.94 7.53 -6.99
CA PRO A 69 4.40 7.63 -5.63
C PRO A 69 4.78 6.44 -4.74
N TRP A 70 5.20 5.31 -5.32
CA TRP A 70 5.68 4.10 -4.63
C TRP A 70 6.52 3.24 -5.59
N PRO A 71 7.41 2.36 -5.07
CA PRO A 71 8.18 1.41 -5.89
C PRO A 71 7.27 0.42 -6.61
N ARG A 72 7.74 -0.10 -7.74
CA ARG A 72 7.11 -1.17 -8.50
C ARG A 72 7.97 -2.41 -8.42
N ILE A 73 7.33 -3.55 -8.18
CA ILE A 73 7.97 -4.87 -8.16
C ILE A 73 7.52 -5.60 -9.42
N ASP A 74 8.50 -6.12 -10.15
CA ASP A 74 8.29 -6.91 -11.36
C ASP A 74 8.37 -8.40 -11.02
N PHE A 75 7.42 -9.16 -11.57
CA PHE A 75 7.29 -10.59 -11.31
C PHE A 75 7.56 -11.42 -12.57
N SER A 76 7.99 -12.66 -12.38
CA SER A 76 8.33 -13.60 -13.47
C SER A 76 7.17 -13.92 -14.41
N ASP A 77 5.94 -13.77 -13.93
CA ASP A 77 4.68 -13.91 -14.68
C ASP A 77 4.31 -12.67 -15.51
N GLY A 78 5.21 -11.69 -15.63
CA GLY A 78 5.01 -10.44 -16.39
C GLY A 78 4.06 -9.44 -15.72
N ARG A 79 3.68 -9.68 -14.46
CA ARG A 79 2.90 -8.74 -13.66
C ARG A 79 3.83 -7.72 -12.99
N THR A 80 3.37 -6.48 -12.87
CA THR A 80 4.04 -5.43 -12.10
C THR A 80 3.09 -4.93 -11.01
N ILE A 81 3.57 -4.89 -9.76
CA ILE A 81 2.74 -4.50 -8.62
C ILE A 81 3.42 -3.38 -7.84
N GLY A 82 2.65 -2.33 -7.53
CA GLY A 82 3.11 -1.24 -6.68
C GLY A 82 3.22 -1.68 -5.22
N ALA A 83 4.34 -1.35 -4.59
CA ALA A 83 4.63 -1.58 -3.18
C ALA A 83 4.23 -0.34 -2.36
N MET A 84 2.93 -0.10 -2.19
CA MET A 84 2.41 1.14 -1.57
C MET A 84 2.88 1.35 -0.12
N GLY A 85 3.39 0.30 0.54
CA GLY A 85 3.97 0.40 1.88
C GLY A 85 5.28 1.20 1.94
N ILE A 86 5.91 1.43 0.79
CA ILE A 86 7.06 2.32 0.66
C ILE A 86 6.57 3.60 -0.03
N GLN A 87 6.51 4.70 0.70
CA GLN A 87 6.02 5.97 0.17
C GLN A 87 7.13 6.72 -0.57
N GLY A 88 7.00 6.89 -1.89
CA GLY A 88 7.97 7.64 -2.71
C GLY A 88 8.14 9.10 -2.29
N SER A 89 7.13 9.69 -1.63
CA SER A 89 7.19 11.03 -1.03
C SER A 89 8.29 11.16 0.03
N GLU A 90 8.69 10.06 0.68
CA GLU A 90 9.74 10.04 1.71
C GLU A 90 11.17 10.01 1.12
N LYS A 91 11.30 10.12 -0.21
CA LYS A 91 12.56 10.26 -0.98
C LYS A 91 13.69 9.35 -0.48
N ALA A 92 14.57 9.87 0.39
CA ALA A 92 15.73 9.16 0.90
C ALA A 92 15.37 7.87 1.65
N ARG A 93 14.26 7.86 2.41
CA ARG A 93 13.79 6.65 3.10
C ARG A 93 13.27 5.62 2.10
N ALA A 94 12.49 6.07 1.11
CA ALA A 94 11.96 5.22 0.05
C ALA A 94 13.09 4.59 -0.78
N ALA A 95 14.10 5.38 -1.14
CA ALA A 95 15.27 4.91 -1.87
C ALA A 95 16.06 3.85 -1.07
N ARG A 96 16.27 4.06 0.23
CA ARG A 96 16.93 3.08 1.11
C ARG A 96 16.12 1.79 1.22
N ALA A 97 14.82 1.88 1.52
CA ALA A 97 13.96 0.70 1.63
C ALA A 97 13.88 -0.08 0.30
N THR A 98 13.86 0.63 -0.83
CA THR A 98 13.87 0.00 -2.16
C THR A 98 15.21 -0.69 -2.43
N ALA A 99 16.33 -0.06 -2.08
CA ALA A 99 17.66 -0.66 -2.23
C ALA A 99 17.87 -1.88 -1.32
N GLU A 100 17.38 -1.84 -0.08
CA GLU A 100 17.38 -2.99 0.83
C GLU A 100 16.53 -4.13 0.27
N LEU A 101 15.35 -3.83 -0.28
CA LEU A 101 14.51 -4.84 -0.92
C LEU A 101 15.18 -5.42 -2.17
N ALA A 102 15.82 -4.60 -3.01
CA ALA A 102 16.57 -5.07 -4.18
C ALA A 102 17.72 -5.99 -3.79
N ALA A 103 18.45 -5.66 -2.72
CA ALA A 103 19.53 -6.51 -2.21
C ALA A 103 19.00 -7.88 -1.74
N LEU A 104 17.87 -7.92 -1.04
CA LEU A 104 17.23 -9.16 -0.63
C LEU A 104 16.72 -9.99 -1.81
N ILE A 105 16.17 -9.36 -2.84
CA ILE A 105 15.74 -10.03 -4.07
C ILE A 105 16.93 -10.67 -4.76
N HIS A 106 18.05 -9.97 -4.88
CA HIS A 106 19.25 -10.53 -5.49
C HIS A 106 19.84 -11.68 -4.66
N GLU A 107 19.96 -11.51 -3.34
CA GLU A 107 20.50 -12.54 -2.45
C GLU A 107 19.64 -13.83 -2.45
N ARG A 108 18.31 -13.69 -2.43
CA ARG A 108 17.39 -14.83 -2.28
C ARG A 108 16.82 -15.36 -3.58
N GLY A 109 16.82 -14.55 -4.64
CA GLY A 109 16.47 -14.94 -5.99
C GLY A 109 17.55 -15.79 -6.64
N GLU A 110 18.83 -15.37 -6.54
CA GLU A 110 19.95 -16.11 -7.15
C GLU A 110 20.44 -17.30 -6.32
N ALA A 111 20.29 -17.27 -4.99
CA ALA A 111 20.75 -18.37 -4.13
C ALA A 111 20.02 -19.71 -4.35
N ARG A 112 18.94 -19.74 -5.13
CA ARG A 112 18.23 -20.98 -5.51
C ARG A 112 18.63 -21.52 -6.89
N GLU A 113 19.47 -20.82 -7.64
CA GLU A 113 19.88 -21.21 -9.00
C GLU A 113 21.20 -22.02 -9.06
N ASN A 114 21.76 -22.43 -7.90
CA ASN A 114 23.00 -23.24 -7.82
C ASN A 114 22.79 -24.59 -7.11
#